data_AF-A0A957JIG4-F1
#
_entry.id   AF-A0A957JIG4-F1
#
_cell.length_a   1.000
_cell.length_b   1.000
_cell.length_c   1.000
_cell.angle_alpha   90.00
_cell.angle_beta   90.00
_cell.angle_gamma   90.00
#
_symmetry.space_group_name_H-M   'P 1'
#
loop_
_entity.id
_entity.type
_entity.pdbx_description
1 polymer ?
#
loop_
_entity_poly.entity_id
_entity_poly.type
_entity_poly.pdbx_seq_one_letter_code
_entity_poly.pdbx_strand_id
1 'polypeptide(L)' 'ETFAGRQWSTFELALHWMAQGQLDLGWMVTHRFALEAYAQAFRASAERGRQEMIKAVFSFES' A
#
# COMPACT_ATOMS: atom_id res chain seq x y z
N GLU A 1 16.73 -12.42 -4.49
CA GLU A 1 16.99 -11.76 -5.79
C GLU A 1 18.40 -11.20 -5.80
N THR A 2 19.08 -11.18 -6.94
CA THR A 2 20.41 -10.55 -7.05
C THR A 2 20.26 -9.27 -7.86
N PHE A 3 20.56 -8.13 -7.24
CA PHE A 3 20.43 -6.82 -7.85
C PHE A 3 21.63 -5.95 -7.46
N ALA A 4 22.21 -5.23 -8.43
CA ALA A 4 23.39 -4.38 -8.26
C ALA A 4 24.56 -5.09 -7.53
N GLY A 5 24.80 -6.37 -7.82
CA GLY A 5 25.90 -7.15 -7.23
C GLY A 5 25.69 -7.59 -5.78
N ARG A 6 24.51 -7.35 -5.21
CA ARG A 6 24.13 -7.79 -3.85
C ARG A 6 22.91 -8.70 -3.90
N GLN A 7 22.85 -9.65 -2.96
CA GLN A 7 21.65 -10.45 -2.72
C GLN A 7 20.68 -9.67 -1.81
N TRP A 8 19.45 -9.55 -2.28
CA TRP A 8 18.34 -8.86 -1.60
C TRP A 8 17.14 -9.79 -1.48
N SER A 9 16.37 -9.66 -0.41
CA SER A 9 14.95 -10.04 -0.48
C SER A 9 14.18 -8.98 -1.30
N THR A 10 13.12 -9.40 -1.98
CA THR A 10 12.28 -8.49 -2.78
C THR A 10 11.69 -7.36 -1.93
N PHE A 11 11.38 -7.64 -0.66
CA PHE A 11 10.87 -6.64 0.27
C PHE A 11 11.93 -5.58 0.61
N GLU A 12 13.16 -5.99 0.91
CA GLU A 12 14.26 -5.05 1.19
C GLU A 12 14.60 -4.21 -0.03
N LEU A 13 14.57 -4.79 -1.24
CA LEU A 13 14.83 -4.07 -2.48
C LEU A 13 13.77 -2.99 -2.73
N ALA A 14 12.49 -3.29 -2.53
CA ALA A 14 11.40 -2.31 -2.66
C ALA A 14 11.55 -1.16 -1.66
N LEU A 15 11.84 -1.47 -0.39
CA LEU A 15 12.10 -0.44 0.62
C LEU A 15 13.32 0.42 0.29
N HIS A 16 14.39 -0.19 -0.25
CA HIS A 16 15.56 0.54 -0.70
C HIS A 16 15.21 1.54 -1.79
N TRP A 17 14.47 1.13 -2.82
CA TRP A 17 14.03 2.04 -3.88
C TRP A 17 13.11 3.16 -3.36
N MET A 18 12.20 2.85 -2.42
CA MET A 18 11.36 3.87 -1.79
C MET A 18 12.19 4.89 -1.02
N ALA A 19 13.17 4.43 -0.22
CA ALA A 19 14.06 5.31 0.55
C ALA A 19 14.93 6.20 -0.35
N GLN A 20 15.27 5.76 -1.56
CA GLN A 20 16.00 6.55 -2.56
C GLN A 20 15.10 7.45 -3.42
N GLY A 21 13.78 7.45 -3.19
CA GLY A 21 12.81 8.19 -4.02
C GLY A 21 12.67 7.64 -5.45
N GLN A 22 13.20 6.45 -5.72
CA GLN A 22 13.10 5.78 -7.02
C GLN A 22 11.76 5.07 -7.20
N LEU A 23 11.02 4.87 -6.11
CA LEU A 23 9.71 4.24 -6.09
C LEU A 23 8.78 5.02 -5.15
N ASP A 24 7.75 5.66 -5.71
CA ASP A 24 6.64 6.21 -4.93
C ASP A 24 5.40 5.32 -5.09
N LEU A 25 4.92 4.77 -3.97
CA LEU A 25 3.70 3.96 -3.89
C LEU A 25 2.57 4.70 -3.17
N GLY A 26 2.80 5.93 -2.70
CA GLY A 26 1.83 6.70 -1.92
C GLY A 26 0.51 6.93 -2.69
N TRP A 27 0.61 7.17 -3.99
CA TRP A 27 -0.54 7.36 -4.89
C TRP A 27 -1.48 6.14 -4.96
N MET A 28 -1.01 4.93 -4.62
CA MET A 28 -1.85 3.74 -4.66
C MET A 28 -2.89 3.74 -3.53
N VAL A 29 -2.65 4.46 -2.44
CA VAL A 29 -3.57 4.58 -1.32
C VAL A 29 -4.69 5.56 -1.69
N THR A 30 -5.78 5.04 -2.23
CA THR A 30 -6.93 5.87 -2.63
C THR A 30 -7.98 5.99 -1.53
N HIS A 31 -8.00 5.10 -0.55
CA HIS A 31 -8.97 5.12 0.53
C HIS A 31 -8.32 4.88 1.90
N ARG A 32 -8.76 5.66 2.89
CA ARG A 32 -8.34 5.54 4.29
C ARG A 32 -9.58 5.37 5.16
N PHE A 33 -9.55 4.40 6.06
CA PHE A 33 -10.62 4.15 7.02
C PHE A 33 -10.06 4.23 8.44
N ALA A 34 -10.85 4.73 9.39
CA ALA A 34 -10.57 4.48 10.80
C ALA A 34 -10.72 2.98 11.09
N LEU A 35 -10.01 2.46 12.11
CA LEU A 35 -10.05 1.03 12.44
C LEU A 35 -11.45 0.58 12.85
N GLU A 36 -12.19 1.42 13.56
CA GLU A 36 -13.58 1.19 14.00
C GLU A 36 -14.51 0.97 12.80
N ALA A 37 -14.17 1.53 11.64
CA ALA A 37 -14.91 1.39 10.39
C ALA A 37 -14.52 0.13 9.58
N TYR A 38 -13.86 -0.87 10.18
CA TYR A 38 -13.40 -2.08 9.48
C TYR A 38 -14.50 -2.76 8.63
N ALA A 39 -15.72 -2.87 9.15
CA ALA A 39 -16.83 -3.49 8.44
C ALA A 39 -17.23 -2.72 7.17
N GLN A 40 -17.09 -1.40 7.16
CA GLN A 40 -17.27 -0.57 5.97
C GLN A 40 -16.10 -0.74 5.00
N ALA A 41 -14.86 -0.73 5.51
CA ALA A 41 -13.66 -0.88 4.71
C ALA A 41 -13.65 -2.18 3.89
N PHE A 42 -14.06 -3.30 4.50
CA PHE A 42 -14.16 -4.59 3.80
C PHE A 42 -15.27 -4.62 2.76
N ARG A 43 -16.46 -4.05 3.05
CA ARG A 43 -17.55 -3.94 2.07
C ARG A 43 -17.14 -3.12 0.85
N ALA A 44 -16.56 -1.94 1.07
CA ALA A 44 -16.06 -1.09 -0.01
C ALA A 44 -14.98 -1.79 -0.85
N SER A 45 -14.07 -2.53 -0.21
CA SER A 45 -13.02 -3.29 -0.89
C SER A 45 -13.55 -4.48 -1.72
N ALA A 46 -14.65 -5.11 -1.29
CA ALA A 46 -15.32 -6.16 -2.05
C ALA A 46 -16.00 -5.60 -3.32
N GLU A 47 -16.46 -4.36 -3.26
CA GLU A 47 -17.14 -3.65 -4.36
C GLU A 47 -16.18 -2.81 -5.22
N ARG A 48 -14.85 -2.98 -5.07
CA ARG A 48 -13.79 -2.18 -5.72
C ARG A 48 -13.87 -2.03 -7.25
N GLY A 49 -14.64 -2.86 -7.95
CA GLY A 49 -14.87 -2.69 -9.40
C GLY A 49 -15.87 -1.58 -9.74
N ARG A 50 -16.65 -1.12 -8.74
CA ARG A 50 -17.69 -0.09 -8.88
C ARG A 50 -17.29 1.25 -8.26
N GLN A 51 -16.24 1.27 -7.44
CA GLN A 51 -15.65 2.45 -6.81
C GLN A 51 -14.19 2.47 -7.28
N GLU A 52 -13.67 3.56 -7.82
CA GLU A 52 -12.31 3.69 -8.39
C GLU A 52 -11.20 3.48 -7.32
N MET A 53 -11.14 2.27 -6.76
CA MET A 53 -10.37 1.91 -5.58
C MET A 53 -9.17 1.07 -6.01
N ILE A 54 -7.98 1.52 -5.62
CA ILE A 54 -6.71 0.83 -5.87
C ILE A 54 -6.26 0.11 -4.60
N LYS A 55 -6.08 0.86 -3.51
CA LYS A 55 -5.74 0.32 -2.18
C LYS A 55 -6.49 1.08 -1.10
N ALA A 56 -7.13 0.31 -0.20
CA ALA A 56 -7.62 0.80 1.07
C ALA A 56 -6.63 0.48 2.20
N VAL A 57 -6.47 1.39 3.15
CA VAL A 57 -5.67 1.20 4.37
C VAL A 57 -6.45 1.65 5.61
N PHE A 58 -6.08 1.14 6.77
CA PHE A 58 -6.51 1.70 8.04
C PHE A 58 -5.56 2.82 8.47
N SER A 59 -6.11 3.97 8.84
CA SER A 59 -5.37 5.02 9.54
C SER A 59 -5.52 4.82 11.04
N PHE A 60 -4.42 5.00 11.77
CA PHE A 60 -4.38 4.95 13.23
C PHE A 60 -4.13 6.35 13.83
N GLU A 61 -4.34 7.40 13.01
CA GLU A 61 -4.24 8.79 13.47
C GLU A 61 -5.25 9.03 14.60
N SER A 62 -4.76 9.68 15.66
CA SER A 62 -5.47 10.00 16.90
C SER A 62 -6.39 11.19 16.74
#